data_AF-A0A7X4JH84-F1
#
_entry.id   AF-A0A7X4JH84-F1
#
_cell.length_a   1.000
_cell.length_b   1.000
_cell.length_c   1.000
_cell.angle_alpha   90.00
_cell.angle_beta   90.00
_cell.angle_gamma   90.00
#
_symmetry.space_group_name_H-M   'P 1'
#
loop_
_entity.id
_entity.type
_entity.pdbx_description
1 polymer ?
#
loop_
_entity_poly.entity_id
_entity_poly.type
_entity_poly.pdbx_seq_one_letter_code
_entity_poly.pdbx_strand_id
1 'polypeptide(L)'
;MNFLKALFGPSRKEIWRQLSRELEGQFHDGGLFGHSAVQAPSGDWTLTLDTFTSGDGKTNQTFTRLRAPYFNPGGFRFDIYRAGVFSGFGKALGMQDVEVGHPGFDRDFVIKGNAPRRLRRLFGNATVRRLIQAQPRIQLSVKGRDGWFGRYPDGMDELHFQALGAIKDPARLRNLFDLFTEVLWELCHGGRARADDVPFHIRRVSAPGGRITNKYVLWEGDGPRRDAAAALGRLGDAAAIPALADVLWEDDAVLRLRAVEALAAIRHPDAVGPLVPLLGDARKAAGLRFRDGVAEALRQLGEGELVVTVGAALGGDFGRLKVYDGPYRAGIIAALGHALEGSSGAHAANALAKIHAVEALPRLREVRRSLGARDATGQAVSAAIGKLEARAALPRAAAAADVEVDTLPRSAQAPGPDPGTLP
;
A
#
# COMPACT_ATOMS: atom_id res chain seq x y z
N MET A 1 9.37 52.69 -4.16
CA MET A 1 8.83 51.36 -3.78
C MET A 1 8.79 51.07 -2.26
N ASN A 2 9.40 51.87 -1.38
CA ASN A 2 9.39 51.62 0.09
C ASN A 2 8.19 52.18 0.87
N PHE A 3 7.50 53.21 0.38
CA PHE A 3 6.41 53.86 1.13
C PHE A 3 5.13 53.00 1.22
N LEU A 4 4.81 52.22 0.18
CA LEU A 4 3.65 51.32 0.16
C LEU A 4 3.82 50.08 1.07
N LYS A 5 5.05 49.62 1.31
CA LYS A 5 5.34 48.52 2.24
C LYS A 5 5.14 48.91 3.71
N ALA A 6 5.42 50.18 4.05
CA ALA A 6 5.24 50.71 5.39
C ALA A 6 3.75 50.88 5.76
N LEU A 7 2.89 51.20 4.79
CA LEU A 7 1.46 51.45 5.01
C LEU A 7 0.57 50.20 4.91
N PHE A 8 0.95 49.22 4.09
CA PHE A 8 0.10 48.05 3.78
C PHE A 8 0.68 46.70 4.22
N GLY A 9 1.84 46.70 4.87
CA GLY A 9 2.58 45.50 5.24
C GLY A 9 3.14 44.74 4.04
N PRO A 10 3.79 43.59 4.27
CA PRO A 10 4.33 42.77 3.19
C PRO A 10 3.20 42.25 2.29
N SER A 11 3.48 42.14 0.99
CA SER A 11 2.52 41.59 0.05
C SER A 11 2.28 40.10 0.33
N ARG A 12 1.12 39.57 -0.11
CA ARG A 12 0.81 38.12 -0.02
C ARG A 12 1.96 37.26 -0.58
N LYS A 13 2.52 37.65 -1.73
CA LYS A 13 3.63 36.90 -2.36
C LYS A 13 4.88 36.89 -1.48
N GLU A 14 5.19 37.99 -0.80
CA GLU A 14 6.33 38.07 0.11
C GLU A 14 6.14 37.19 1.33
N ILE A 15 4.96 37.26 1.97
CA ILE A 15 4.62 36.42 3.13
C ILE A 15 4.69 34.93 2.75
N TRP A 16 4.13 34.56 1.59
CA TRP A 16 4.09 33.17 1.16
C TRP A 16 5.47 32.63 0.75
N ARG A 17 6.34 33.46 0.17
CA ARG A 17 7.76 33.10 -0.09
C ARG A 17 8.57 32.97 1.19
N GLN A 18 8.26 33.75 2.21
CA GLN A 18 8.88 33.57 3.51
C GLN A 18 8.41 32.26 4.14
N LEU A 19 7.09 32.04 4.18
CA LEU A 19 6.50 30.81 4.70
C LEU A 19 7.05 29.56 4.01
N SER A 20 7.19 29.57 2.68
CA SER A 20 7.75 28.42 1.96
C SER A 20 9.19 28.11 2.41
N ARG A 21 10.02 29.14 2.65
CA ARG A 21 11.39 28.92 3.13
C ARG A 21 11.42 28.38 4.56
N GLU A 22 10.56 28.90 5.43
CA GLU A 22 10.42 28.43 6.82
C GLU A 22 10.00 26.96 6.89
N LEU A 23 9.14 26.51 5.96
CA LEU A 23 8.62 25.14 5.92
C LEU A 23 9.44 24.20 5.02
N GLU A 24 10.64 24.61 4.59
CA GLU A 24 11.47 23.87 3.63
C GLU A 24 10.71 23.47 2.34
N GLY A 25 9.75 24.30 1.97
CA GLY A 25 8.85 24.13 0.85
C GLY A 25 9.22 24.98 -0.37
N GLN A 26 8.36 24.90 -1.37
CA GLN A 26 8.48 25.58 -2.65
C GLN A 26 7.37 26.62 -2.82
N PHE A 27 7.75 27.83 -3.24
CA PHE A 27 6.81 28.84 -3.68
C PHE A 27 6.69 28.83 -5.19
N HIS A 28 5.46 28.66 -5.69
CA HIS A 28 5.13 28.68 -7.11
C HIS A 28 4.50 30.02 -7.46
N ASP A 29 5.18 30.82 -8.27
CA ASP A 29 4.66 32.12 -8.72
C ASP A 29 3.71 31.93 -9.91
N GLY A 30 2.44 32.30 -9.73
CA GLY A 30 1.44 32.31 -10.79
C GLY A 30 1.58 33.47 -11.79
N GLY A 31 2.53 34.39 -11.59
CA GLY A 31 2.69 35.58 -12.43
C GLY A 31 1.63 36.65 -12.13
N LEU A 32 1.28 37.44 -13.16
CA LEU A 32 0.31 38.54 -13.07
C LEU A 32 -1.15 38.06 -13.10
N PHE A 33 -1.43 36.95 -13.79
CA PHE A 33 -2.77 36.43 -14.03
C PHE A 33 -3.04 35.04 -13.43
N GLY A 34 -2.02 34.36 -12.92
CA GLY A 34 -2.17 33.02 -12.33
C GLY A 34 -2.17 33.02 -10.80
N HIS A 35 -2.73 31.95 -10.24
CA HIS A 35 -2.73 31.73 -8.79
C HIS A 35 -1.33 31.25 -8.32
N SER A 36 -0.79 31.97 -7.32
CA SER A 36 0.41 31.54 -6.59
C SER A 36 0.06 30.41 -5.63
N ALA A 37 1.03 29.54 -5.32
CA ALA A 37 0.87 28.50 -4.32
C ALA A 37 2.14 28.29 -3.48
N VAL A 38 1.97 27.75 -2.29
CA VAL A 38 3.06 27.20 -1.47
C VAL A 38 2.84 25.70 -1.37
N GLN A 39 3.87 24.92 -1.65
CA GLN A 39 3.92 23.50 -1.35
C GLN A 39 4.96 23.26 -0.28
N ALA A 40 4.61 22.60 0.82
CA ALA A 40 5.59 22.25 1.84
C ALA A 40 5.44 20.78 2.24
N PRO A 41 6.55 20.07 2.49
CA PRO A 41 6.50 18.76 3.09
C PRO A 41 5.97 18.86 4.52
N SER A 42 5.13 17.93 4.92
CA SER A 42 4.78 17.69 6.32
C SER A 42 4.68 16.18 6.52
N GLY A 43 5.68 15.62 7.19
CA GLY A 43 5.82 14.16 7.33
C GLY A 43 5.76 13.48 5.97
N ASP A 44 4.64 12.81 5.71
CA ASP A 44 4.44 11.97 4.53
C ASP A 44 3.56 12.64 3.46
N TRP A 45 3.16 13.88 3.71
CA TRP A 45 2.22 14.62 2.90
C TRP A 45 2.89 15.85 2.31
N THR A 46 2.42 16.25 1.13
CA THR A 46 2.72 17.56 0.57
C THR A 46 1.52 18.47 0.78
N LEU A 47 1.65 19.45 1.67
CA LEU A 47 0.60 20.42 1.95
C LEU A 47 0.63 21.53 0.91
N THR A 48 -0.49 21.75 0.23
CA THR A 48 -0.62 22.77 -0.82
C THR A 48 -1.53 23.91 -0.40
N LEU A 49 -0.95 25.09 -0.19
CA LEU A 49 -1.66 26.36 0.07
C LEU A 49 -1.81 27.14 -1.23
N ASP A 50 -3.03 27.55 -1.56
CA ASP A 50 -3.29 28.48 -2.67
C ASP A 50 -4.52 29.36 -2.42
N THR A 51 -4.86 30.20 -3.41
CA THR A 51 -6.14 30.91 -3.45
C THR A 51 -6.93 30.48 -4.67
N PHE A 52 -8.25 30.37 -4.52
CA PHE A 52 -9.17 30.21 -5.66
C PHE A 52 -10.31 31.23 -5.57
N THR A 53 -10.93 31.52 -6.70
CA THR A 53 -12.11 32.38 -6.77
C THR A 53 -13.32 31.52 -7.12
N SER A 54 -14.42 31.71 -6.41
CA SER A 54 -15.70 31.07 -6.70
C SER A 54 -16.80 32.13 -6.69
N GLY A 55 -17.74 32.01 -7.62
CA GLY A 55 -18.80 32.99 -7.84
C GLY A 55 -19.79 32.53 -8.91
N ASP A 56 -20.98 33.11 -8.89
CA ASP A 56 -22.09 32.84 -9.82
C ASP A 56 -22.05 33.73 -11.08
N GLY A 57 -20.90 34.38 -11.33
CA GLY A 57 -20.72 35.38 -12.38
C GLY A 57 -21.15 36.80 -12.01
N LYS A 58 -21.90 36.99 -10.91
CA LYS A 58 -22.34 38.33 -10.42
C LYS A 58 -21.53 38.79 -9.20
N THR A 59 -21.15 37.87 -8.33
CA THR A 59 -20.22 38.15 -7.22
C THR A 59 -19.11 37.12 -7.19
N ASN A 60 -17.87 37.58 -7.17
CA ASN A 60 -16.69 36.72 -7.08
C ASN A 60 -16.07 36.85 -5.69
N GLN A 61 -15.96 35.72 -4.99
CA GLN A 61 -15.31 35.65 -3.69
C GLN A 61 -13.98 34.90 -3.80
N THR A 62 -12.93 35.49 -3.25
CA THR A 62 -11.61 34.84 -3.15
C THR A 62 -11.52 34.08 -1.83
N PHE A 63 -11.03 32.85 -1.88
CA PHE A 63 -10.79 32.00 -0.73
C PHE A 63 -9.32 31.63 -0.64
N THR A 64 -8.80 31.56 0.58
CA THR A 64 -7.55 30.84 0.88
C THR A 64 -7.89 29.38 1.11
N ARG A 65 -7.09 28.49 0.53
CA ARG A 65 -7.28 27.04 0.63
C ARG A 65 -5.97 26.36 0.99
N LEU A 66 -6.04 25.38 1.88
CA LEU A 66 -4.96 24.46 2.21
C LEU A 66 -5.49 23.04 1.99
N ARG A 67 -4.71 22.18 1.34
CA ARG A 67 -5.14 20.81 1.04
C ARG A 67 -3.98 19.82 1.09
N ALA A 68 -4.31 18.57 1.37
CA ALA A 68 -3.39 17.44 1.32
C ALA A 68 -4.15 16.13 1.05
N PRO A 69 -3.80 15.37 0.00
CA PRO A 69 -4.33 14.04 -0.17
C PRO A 69 -3.70 13.05 0.80
N TYR A 70 -4.47 12.05 1.20
CA TYR A 70 -4.05 11.02 2.13
C TYR A 70 -4.86 9.73 1.92
N PHE A 71 -4.30 8.60 2.39
CA PHE A 71 -4.97 7.31 2.32
C PHE A 71 -6.11 7.23 3.35
N ASN A 72 -7.33 7.03 2.87
CA ASN A 72 -8.55 6.93 3.67
C ASN A 72 -9.45 5.79 3.19
N PRO A 73 -8.99 4.52 3.28
CA PRO A 73 -9.73 3.38 2.75
C PRO A 73 -11.09 3.17 3.42
N GLY A 74 -11.25 3.62 4.68
CA GLY A 74 -12.49 3.54 5.42
C GLY A 74 -13.51 4.63 5.10
N GLY A 75 -13.22 5.53 4.15
CA GLY A 75 -14.15 6.56 3.70
C GLY A 75 -14.61 7.50 4.82
N PHE A 76 -13.76 7.80 5.80
CA PHE A 76 -14.14 8.70 6.89
C PHE A 76 -14.35 10.11 6.36
N ARG A 77 -15.48 10.73 6.72
CA ARG A 77 -15.89 12.06 6.26
C ARG A 77 -16.27 12.93 7.44
N PHE A 78 -15.84 14.17 7.38
CA PHE A 78 -16.30 15.20 8.30
C PHE A 78 -16.27 16.58 7.66
N ASP A 79 -17.03 17.50 8.26
CA ASP A 79 -17.00 18.93 8.00
C ASP A 79 -17.14 19.65 9.34
N ILE A 80 -16.25 20.62 9.61
CA ILE A 80 -16.31 21.48 10.79
C ILE A 80 -16.17 22.94 10.38
N TYR A 81 -17.06 23.78 10.91
CA TYR A 81 -17.07 25.22 10.67
C TYR A 81 -17.63 25.96 11.88
N ARG A 82 -17.36 27.26 11.99
CA ARG A 82 -17.89 28.07 13.09
C ARG A 82 -19.41 28.23 13.02
N ALA A 83 -20.06 28.10 14.16
CA ALA A 83 -21.48 28.39 14.28
C ALA A 83 -21.79 29.85 13.85
N GLY A 84 -22.95 30.07 13.21
CA GLY A 84 -23.37 31.38 12.73
C GLY A 84 -22.66 31.90 11.46
N VAL A 85 -21.65 31.18 10.94
CA VAL A 85 -21.02 31.49 9.64
C VAL A 85 -21.67 30.59 8.59
N PHE A 86 -22.52 31.18 7.73
CA PHE A 86 -23.37 30.50 6.75
C PHE A 86 -22.61 29.42 5.94
N SER A 87 -23.06 28.15 5.99
CA SER A 87 -22.53 27.05 5.18
C SER A 87 -23.38 26.87 3.92
N GLY A 88 -23.03 27.55 2.83
CA GLY A 88 -23.74 27.47 1.55
C GLY A 88 -23.53 26.19 0.73
N PHE A 89 -23.23 25.03 1.33
CA PHE A 89 -23.03 23.79 0.58
C PHE A 89 -23.88 22.63 1.10
N GLY A 90 -24.54 21.95 0.16
CA GLY A 90 -25.73 21.12 0.33
C GLY A 90 -25.59 19.86 1.19
N LYS A 91 -26.76 19.27 1.48
CA LYS A 91 -26.95 18.00 2.20
C LYS A 91 -25.94 16.95 1.74
N ALA A 92 -24.87 16.76 2.49
CA ALA A 92 -24.01 15.60 2.32
C ALA A 92 -24.74 14.39 2.90
N LEU A 93 -25.17 13.49 2.02
CA LEU A 93 -25.86 12.26 2.39
C LEU A 93 -24.98 11.45 3.36
N GLY A 94 -25.55 11.06 4.50
CA GLY A 94 -24.87 10.27 5.53
C GLY A 94 -24.04 11.07 6.55
N MET A 95 -23.99 12.41 6.47
CA MET A 95 -23.40 13.22 7.54
C MET A 95 -24.45 13.55 8.60
N GLN A 96 -24.11 13.29 9.86
CA GLN A 96 -24.91 13.65 11.03
C GLN A 96 -24.20 14.74 11.83
N ASP A 97 -24.98 15.60 12.49
CA ASP A 97 -24.42 16.51 13.49
C ASP A 97 -23.88 15.69 14.68
N VAL A 98 -22.68 16.03 15.15
CA VAL A 98 -21.99 15.28 16.21
C VAL A 98 -21.47 16.23 17.27
N GLU A 99 -21.94 16.03 18.50
CA GLU A 99 -21.31 16.62 19.69
C GLU A 99 -20.07 15.78 20.08
N VAL A 100 -18.93 16.46 20.23
CA VAL A 100 -17.65 15.83 20.54
C VAL A 100 -17.35 15.76 22.04
N GLY A 101 -18.21 16.36 22.88
CA GLY A 101 -18.13 16.27 24.33
C GLY A 101 -17.34 17.40 24.97
N HIS A 102 -17.24 18.54 24.29
CA HIS A 102 -16.53 19.74 24.76
C HIS A 102 -17.46 20.95 24.63
N PRO A 103 -18.25 21.30 25.66
CA PRO A 103 -19.37 22.24 25.53
C PRO A 103 -19.02 23.60 24.91
N GLY A 104 -17.88 24.19 25.26
CA GLY A 104 -17.42 25.44 24.66
C GLY A 104 -17.08 25.29 23.17
N PHE A 105 -16.52 24.15 22.76
CA PHE A 105 -16.19 23.86 21.38
C PHE A 105 -17.44 23.49 20.57
N ASP A 106 -18.32 22.65 21.11
CA ASP A 106 -19.60 22.24 20.50
C ASP A 106 -20.57 23.43 20.32
N ARG A 107 -20.48 24.45 21.18
CA ARG A 107 -21.21 25.71 21.00
C ARG A 107 -20.63 26.57 19.87
N ASP A 108 -19.31 26.66 19.79
CA ASP A 108 -18.63 27.57 18.87
C ASP A 108 -18.51 27.00 17.44
N PHE A 109 -18.65 25.68 17.28
CA PHE A 109 -18.46 24.97 16.02
C PHE A 109 -19.57 23.96 15.75
N VAL A 110 -20.03 23.92 14.49
CA VAL A 110 -20.88 22.85 13.97
C VAL A 110 -19.98 21.76 13.39
N ILE A 111 -20.21 20.52 13.81
CA ILE A 111 -19.42 19.36 13.40
C ILE A 111 -20.35 18.33 12.79
N LYS A 112 -20.06 17.95 11.54
CA LYS A 112 -20.79 16.94 10.79
C LYS A 112 -19.88 15.80 10.37
N GLY A 113 -20.38 14.58 10.31
CA GLY A 113 -19.64 13.48 9.69
C GLY A 113 -20.32 12.12 9.79
N ASN A 114 -19.62 11.09 9.30
CA ASN A 114 -20.16 9.74 9.15
C ASN A 114 -19.69 8.74 10.23
N ALA A 115 -18.77 9.14 11.12
CA ALA A 115 -18.28 8.28 12.20
C ALA A 115 -18.12 9.07 13.51
N PRO A 116 -19.18 9.21 14.32
CA PRO A 116 -19.17 10.00 15.56
C PRO A 116 -18.07 9.63 16.55
N ARG A 117 -17.76 8.32 16.69
CA ARG A 117 -16.68 7.86 17.57
C ARG A 117 -15.30 8.34 17.11
N ARG A 118 -15.03 8.36 15.80
CA ARG A 118 -13.77 8.88 15.24
C ARG A 118 -13.68 10.39 15.41
N LEU A 119 -14.80 11.11 15.25
CA LEU A 119 -14.86 12.56 15.47
C LEU A 119 -14.55 12.93 16.92
N ARG A 120 -15.19 12.23 17.87
CA ARG A 120 -14.90 12.39 19.30
C ARG A 120 -13.43 12.16 19.64
N ARG A 121 -12.76 11.21 18.98
CA ARG A 121 -11.32 11.00 19.14
C ARG A 121 -10.49 12.13 18.54
N LEU A 122 -10.72 12.45 17.26
CA LEU A 122 -10.00 13.51 16.54
C LEU A 122 -10.09 14.85 17.27
N PHE A 123 -11.30 15.24 17.65
CA PHE A 123 -11.54 16.48 18.38
C PHE A 123 -11.42 16.33 19.89
N GLY A 124 -11.07 15.14 20.39
CA GLY A 124 -10.60 14.91 21.75
C GLY A 124 -9.15 15.37 21.96
N ASN A 125 -8.38 15.51 20.87
CA ASN A 125 -7.04 16.09 20.88
C ASN A 125 -7.11 17.62 21.16
N ALA A 126 -6.50 18.04 22.28
CA ALA A 126 -6.53 19.43 22.73
C ALA A 126 -5.77 20.38 21.78
N THR A 127 -4.70 19.89 21.14
CA THR A 127 -3.92 20.66 20.16
C THR A 127 -4.76 20.95 18.92
N VAL A 128 -5.46 19.94 18.38
CA VAL A 128 -6.40 20.12 17.26
C VAL A 128 -7.46 21.16 17.60
N ARG A 129 -8.12 21.03 18.76
CA ARG A 129 -9.15 22.01 19.18
C ARG A 129 -8.60 23.43 19.29
N ARG A 130 -7.44 23.61 19.95
CA ARG A 130 -6.79 24.91 20.13
C ARG A 130 -6.45 25.56 18.78
N LEU A 131 -5.90 24.78 17.85
CA LEU A 131 -5.52 25.27 16.52
C LEU A 131 -6.75 25.63 15.66
N ILE A 132 -7.85 24.89 15.78
CA ILE A 132 -9.14 25.23 15.15
C ILE A 132 -9.73 26.50 15.76
N GLN A 133 -9.75 26.62 17.10
CA GLN A 133 -10.24 27.79 17.82
C GLN A 133 -9.46 29.07 17.48
N ALA A 134 -8.18 28.96 17.16
CA ALA A 134 -7.36 30.09 16.72
C ALA A 134 -7.76 30.63 15.33
N GLN A 135 -8.58 29.91 14.55
CA GLN A 135 -9.01 30.35 13.22
C GLN A 135 -10.28 31.21 13.30
N PRO A 136 -10.25 32.50 12.91
CA PRO A 136 -11.44 33.36 12.95
C PRO A 136 -12.49 32.96 11.91
N ARG A 137 -12.04 32.40 10.78
CA ARG A 137 -12.89 31.80 9.75
C ARG A 137 -12.24 30.49 9.32
N ILE A 138 -13.02 29.42 9.37
CA ILE A 138 -12.57 28.07 9.04
C ILE A 138 -13.75 27.26 8.50
N GLN A 139 -13.47 26.52 7.45
CA GLN A 139 -14.17 25.29 7.12
C GLN A 139 -13.10 24.24 6.84
N LEU A 140 -13.10 23.17 7.63
CA LEU A 140 -12.17 22.05 7.50
C LEU A 140 -12.98 20.78 7.26
N SER A 141 -12.67 20.05 6.20
CA SER A 141 -13.41 18.86 5.81
C SER A 141 -12.55 17.83 5.11
N VAL A 142 -13.07 16.60 5.02
CA VAL A 142 -12.53 15.56 4.13
C VAL A 142 -13.38 15.53 2.86
N LYS A 143 -12.76 15.84 1.73
CA LYS A 143 -13.38 15.75 0.40
C LYS A 143 -13.06 14.42 -0.26
N GLY A 144 -14.04 13.88 -0.97
CA GLY A 144 -13.91 12.60 -1.67
C GLY A 144 -12.97 12.65 -2.88
N ARG A 145 -12.69 11.47 -3.42
CA ARG A 145 -11.88 11.18 -4.62
C ARG A 145 -12.11 12.10 -5.83
N ASP A 146 -13.33 12.58 -6.06
CA ASP A 146 -13.72 13.43 -7.20
C ASP A 146 -13.52 14.94 -6.94
N GLY A 147 -12.48 15.29 -6.19
CA GLY A 147 -12.11 16.68 -5.95
C GLY A 147 -11.78 17.43 -7.25
N TRP A 148 -11.89 18.76 -7.21
CA TRP A 148 -11.72 19.67 -8.36
C TRP A 148 -10.36 19.61 -9.08
N PHE A 149 -9.36 18.86 -8.59
CA PHE A 149 -7.97 18.88 -9.09
C PHE A 149 -7.44 17.57 -9.68
N GLY A 150 -8.29 16.54 -9.78
CA GLY A 150 -7.97 15.26 -10.39
C GLY A 150 -8.54 14.09 -9.62
N ARG A 151 -8.75 12.98 -10.32
CA ARG A 151 -9.23 11.73 -9.72
C ARG A 151 -8.04 11.05 -9.02
N TYR A 152 -8.02 11.08 -7.69
CA TYR A 152 -7.05 10.31 -6.91
C TYR A 152 -7.26 8.80 -7.13
N PRO A 153 -6.32 7.90 -6.76
CA PRO A 153 -6.58 6.46 -6.72
C PRO A 153 -7.75 6.08 -5.81
N ASP A 154 -8.23 4.85 -5.94
CA ASP A 154 -9.22 4.33 -4.99
C ASP A 154 -8.68 4.32 -3.56
N GLY A 155 -9.54 4.65 -2.60
CA GLY A 155 -9.17 4.77 -1.18
C GLY A 155 -8.41 6.04 -0.81
N MET A 156 -8.16 6.97 -1.74
CA MET A 156 -7.55 8.28 -1.46
C MET A 156 -8.60 9.37 -1.33
N ASP A 157 -8.41 10.26 -0.36
CA ASP A 157 -9.23 11.45 -0.14
C ASP A 157 -8.36 12.66 0.17
N GLU A 158 -8.98 13.84 0.24
CA GLU A 158 -8.30 15.10 0.49
C GLU A 158 -8.76 15.73 1.80
N LEU A 159 -7.83 15.98 2.72
CA LEU A 159 -8.06 16.93 3.81
C LEU A 159 -8.05 18.33 3.22
N HIS A 160 -9.10 19.09 3.45
CA HIS A 160 -9.34 20.35 2.78
C HIS A 160 -9.77 21.43 3.77
N PHE A 161 -9.12 22.59 3.68
CA PHE A 161 -9.48 23.80 4.40
C PHE A 161 -9.81 24.91 3.43
N GLN A 162 -10.80 25.73 3.79
CA GLN A 162 -11.02 27.01 3.14
C GLN A 162 -11.42 28.11 4.12
N ALA A 163 -11.04 29.34 3.79
CA ALA A 163 -11.49 30.55 4.46
C ALA A 163 -11.67 31.70 3.48
N LEU A 164 -12.73 32.49 3.67
CA LEU A 164 -13.00 33.67 2.86
C LEU A 164 -11.89 34.72 3.02
N GLY A 165 -11.39 35.22 1.89
CA GLY A 165 -10.31 36.19 1.78
C GLY A 165 -8.92 35.56 1.62
N ALA A 166 -7.95 36.39 1.26
CA ALA A 166 -6.54 36.01 1.23
C ALA A 166 -5.90 36.17 2.61
N ILE A 167 -5.44 35.08 3.22
CA ILE A 167 -4.74 35.12 4.51
C ILE A 167 -3.33 35.69 4.30
N LYS A 168 -3.04 36.78 4.99
CA LYS A 168 -1.76 37.50 4.97
C LYS A 168 -1.04 37.50 6.33
N ASP A 169 -1.63 36.89 7.35
CA ASP A 169 -1.00 36.77 8.66
C ASP A 169 -0.08 35.53 8.68
N PRO A 170 1.26 35.71 8.81
CA PRO A 170 2.19 34.59 8.85
C PRO A 170 1.96 33.65 10.04
N ALA A 171 1.57 34.17 11.21
CA ALA A 171 1.34 33.35 12.39
C ALA A 171 0.10 32.47 12.20
N ARG A 172 -0.96 33.04 11.62
CA ARG A 172 -2.15 32.26 11.24
C ARG A 172 -1.84 31.18 10.20
N LEU A 173 -1.01 31.48 9.21
CA LEU A 173 -0.60 30.49 8.20
C LEU A 173 0.19 29.34 8.84
N ARG A 174 1.16 29.63 9.72
CA ARG A 174 1.88 28.58 10.46
C ARG A 174 0.93 27.68 11.26
N ASN A 175 0.03 28.28 12.04
CA ASN A 175 -0.99 27.54 12.79
C ASN A 175 -1.88 26.65 11.89
N LEU A 176 -2.10 27.02 10.62
CA LEU A 176 -2.84 26.19 9.68
C LEU A 176 -2.04 24.98 9.20
N PHE A 177 -0.74 25.12 8.95
CA PHE A 177 0.12 24.00 8.61
C PHE A 177 0.27 23.04 9.80
N ASP A 178 0.40 23.57 11.02
CA ASP A 178 0.40 22.78 12.24
C ASP A 178 -0.93 22.02 12.41
N LEU A 179 -2.06 22.70 12.16
CA LEU A 179 -3.38 22.07 12.22
C LEU A 179 -3.50 20.92 11.22
N PHE A 180 -3.06 21.11 9.98
CA PHE A 180 -3.10 20.06 8.96
C PHE A 180 -2.24 18.87 9.35
N THR A 181 -1.04 19.13 9.85
CA THR A 181 -0.11 18.10 10.30
C THR A 181 -0.75 17.27 11.41
N GLU A 182 -1.31 17.92 12.43
CA GLU A 182 -1.93 17.23 13.56
C GLU A 182 -3.21 16.46 13.15
N VAL A 183 -4.03 17.03 12.26
CA VAL A 183 -5.24 16.35 11.80
C VAL A 183 -4.90 15.16 10.89
N LEU A 184 -3.99 15.31 9.92
CA LEU A 184 -3.55 14.20 9.07
C LEU A 184 -2.92 13.08 9.91
N TRP A 185 -2.19 13.45 10.95
CA TRP A 185 -1.67 12.52 11.93
C TRP A 185 -2.79 11.70 12.58
N GLU A 186 -3.77 12.34 13.21
CA GLU A 186 -4.91 11.68 13.85
C GLU A 186 -5.74 10.82 12.87
N LEU A 187 -5.90 11.28 11.63
CA LEU A 187 -6.63 10.58 10.57
C LEU A 187 -5.96 9.28 10.16
N CYS A 188 -4.63 9.28 10.00
CA CYS A 188 -3.87 8.13 9.50
C CYS A 188 -3.39 7.18 10.61
N HIS A 189 -3.18 7.71 11.82
CA HIS A 189 -2.50 7.01 12.93
C HIS A 189 -3.40 6.75 14.13
N GLY A 190 -4.46 7.53 14.32
CA GLY A 190 -5.34 7.40 15.49
C GLY A 190 -4.63 7.59 16.84
N GLY A 191 -3.56 8.39 16.87
CA GLY A 191 -2.87 8.80 18.09
C GLY A 191 -1.73 7.90 18.61
N ARG A 192 -1.18 6.97 17.79
CA ARG A 192 -0.05 6.09 18.17
C ARG A 192 1.31 6.62 17.70
N ALA A 193 2.41 6.22 18.36
CA ALA A 193 3.78 6.70 18.05
C ALA A 193 4.35 6.18 16.71
N ARG A 194 5.13 7.04 16.03
CA ARG A 194 5.51 6.97 14.60
C ARG A 194 6.40 5.81 14.16
N ALA A 195 7.29 5.32 15.02
CA ALA A 195 8.36 4.41 14.61
C ALA A 195 8.03 2.93 14.80
N ASP A 196 7.13 2.61 15.74
CA ASP A 196 6.93 1.24 16.24
C ASP A 196 5.53 0.69 15.97
N ASP A 197 4.70 1.38 15.18
CA ASP A 197 3.34 0.95 14.85
C ASP A 197 3.34 0.10 13.57
N VAL A 198 3.46 -1.22 13.74
CA VAL A 198 3.40 -2.21 12.65
C VAL A 198 2.12 -2.06 11.81
N PRO A 199 0.89 -2.02 12.39
CA PRO A 199 -0.33 -1.75 11.63
C PRO A 199 -0.30 -0.47 10.80
N PHE A 200 0.35 0.60 11.26
CA PHE A 200 0.51 1.82 10.48
C PHE A 200 1.37 1.56 9.24
N HIS A 201 2.55 0.97 9.40
CA HIS A 201 3.43 0.70 8.27
C HIS A 201 2.83 -0.32 7.29
N ILE A 202 2.03 -1.29 7.76
CA ILE A 202 1.25 -2.19 6.89
C ILE A 202 0.26 -1.39 6.03
N ARG A 203 -0.58 -0.53 6.64
CA ARG A 203 -1.52 0.30 5.87
C ARG A 203 -0.82 1.20 4.87
N ARG A 204 0.36 1.70 5.26
CA ARG A 204 1.17 2.61 4.45
C ARG A 204 1.80 1.89 3.25
N VAL A 205 2.41 0.71 3.44
CA VAL A 205 3.02 -0.04 2.33
C VAL A 205 1.96 -0.52 1.33
N SER A 206 0.75 -0.84 1.82
CA SER A 206 -0.42 -1.21 1.00
C SER A 206 -1.19 -0.01 0.41
N ALA A 207 -0.79 1.24 0.70
CA ALA A 207 -1.43 2.41 0.13
C ALA A 207 -1.15 2.52 -1.38
N PRO A 208 -2.02 3.16 -2.18
CA PRO A 208 -1.77 3.41 -3.60
C PRO A 208 -0.43 4.09 -3.88
N GLY A 209 0.40 3.48 -4.72
CA GLY A 209 1.66 4.04 -5.20
C GLY A 209 1.50 5.12 -6.27
N GLY A 210 2.62 5.46 -6.88
CA GLY A 210 2.72 6.40 -7.98
C GLY A 210 2.74 7.87 -7.57
N ARG A 211 2.85 8.71 -8.60
CA ARG A 211 2.88 10.16 -8.47
C ARG A 211 1.75 10.78 -9.26
N ILE A 212 0.93 11.60 -8.60
CA ILE A 212 -0.11 12.38 -9.28
C ILE A 212 0.40 13.81 -9.43
N THR A 213 0.60 14.19 -10.68
CA THR A 213 1.07 15.52 -11.06
C THR A 213 -0.02 16.28 -11.80
N ASN A 214 -0.27 17.52 -11.38
CA ASN A 214 -0.95 18.54 -12.17
C ASN A 214 0.03 19.74 -12.31
N LYS A 215 -0.44 21.00 -12.21
CA LYS A 215 0.45 22.16 -12.00
C LYS A 215 1.40 21.96 -10.82
N TYR A 216 1.00 21.14 -9.84
CA TYR A 216 1.75 20.79 -8.65
C TYR A 216 1.78 19.28 -8.43
N VAL A 217 2.72 18.78 -7.63
CA VAL A 217 2.66 17.40 -7.12
C VAL A 217 1.52 17.33 -6.10
N LEU A 218 0.51 16.51 -6.38
CA LEU A 218 -0.62 16.33 -5.49
C LEU A 218 -0.39 15.11 -4.60
N TRP A 219 0.10 14.01 -5.16
CA TRP A 219 0.36 12.76 -4.42
C TRP A 219 1.73 12.20 -4.81
N GLU A 220 2.48 11.72 -3.82
CA GLU A 220 3.71 10.96 -3.99
C GLU A 220 3.67 9.77 -3.03
N GLY A 221 3.12 8.65 -3.50
CA GLY A 221 2.91 7.46 -2.67
C GLY A 221 4.15 6.59 -2.50
N ASP A 222 5.04 6.58 -3.50
CA ASP A 222 6.13 5.60 -3.55
C ASP A 222 7.20 5.81 -2.47
N GLY A 223 7.65 7.05 -2.25
CA GLY A 223 8.60 7.38 -1.17
C GLY A 223 8.11 6.88 0.20
N PRO A 224 6.90 7.30 0.62
CA PRO A 224 6.25 6.80 1.82
C PRO A 224 6.19 5.27 1.94
N ARG A 225 5.82 4.57 0.87
CA ARG A 225 5.70 3.11 0.86
C ARG A 225 7.05 2.42 1.02
N ARG A 226 8.11 2.93 0.39
CA ARG A 226 9.48 2.42 0.55
C ARG A 226 9.97 2.56 1.99
N ASP A 227 9.71 3.70 2.62
CA ASP A 227 10.07 3.94 4.03
C ASP A 227 9.30 2.99 4.96
N ALA A 228 8.03 2.70 4.63
CA ALA A 228 7.20 1.77 5.37
C ALA A 228 7.75 0.34 5.30
N ALA A 229 8.11 -0.14 4.10
CA ALA A 229 8.72 -1.45 3.93
C ALA A 229 10.02 -1.57 4.76
N ALA A 230 10.89 -0.55 4.71
CA ALA A 230 12.10 -0.53 5.51
C ALA A 230 11.84 -0.51 7.02
N ALA A 231 10.81 0.20 7.48
CA ALA A 231 10.40 0.20 8.88
C ALA A 231 9.87 -1.17 9.33
N LEU A 232 9.02 -1.83 8.53
CA LEU A 232 8.51 -3.17 8.83
C LEU A 232 9.64 -4.19 8.99
N GLY A 233 10.67 -4.12 8.14
CA GLY A 233 11.86 -4.97 8.26
C GLY A 233 12.62 -4.74 9.57
N ARG A 234 12.76 -3.48 10.02
CA ARG A 234 13.41 -3.16 11.31
C ARG A 234 12.58 -3.62 12.50
N LEU A 235 11.26 -3.57 12.40
CA LEU A 235 10.35 -3.97 13.48
C LEU A 235 10.28 -5.50 13.62
N GLY A 236 10.48 -6.24 12.53
CA GLY A 236 10.60 -7.70 12.58
C GLY A 236 9.31 -8.46 12.87
N ASP A 237 8.15 -7.79 12.82
CA ASP A 237 6.85 -8.41 13.11
C ASP A 237 6.32 -9.19 11.89
N ALA A 238 6.08 -10.49 12.07
CA ALA A 238 5.59 -11.39 11.03
C ALA A 238 4.20 -11.00 10.50
N ALA A 239 3.41 -10.20 11.23
CA ALA A 239 2.13 -9.68 10.73
C ALA A 239 2.28 -8.83 9.46
N ALA A 240 3.48 -8.33 9.18
CA ALA A 240 3.79 -7.54 7.99
C ALA A 240 3.97 -8.38 6.71
N ILE A 241 4.23 -9.68 6.83
CA ILE A 241 4.61 -10.55 5.71
C ILE A 241 3.59 -10.52 4.57
N PRO A 242 2.26 -10.64 4.80
CA PRO A 242 1.29 -10.59 3.71
C PRO A 242 1.34 -9.28 2.91
N ALA A 243 1.41 -8.14 3.60
CA ALA A 243 1.45 -6.83 2.95
C ALA A 243 2.78 -6.60 2.20
N LEU A 244 3.89 -7.10 2.73
CA LEU A 244 5.19 -7.06 2.04
C LEU A 244 5.20 -8.00 0.83
N ALA A 245 4.55 -9.16 0.90
CA ALA A 245 4.43 -10.11 -0.19
C ALA A 245 3.63 -9.53 -1.37
N ASP A 246 2.55 -8.81 -1.09
CA ASP A 246 1.73 -8.15 -2.13
C ASP A 246 2.55 -7.16 -2.96
N VAL A 247 3.44 -6.40 -2.33
CA VAL A 247 4.23 -5.37 -3.03
C VAL A 247 5.43 -5.92 -3.81
N LEU A 248 5.81 -7.19 -3.65
CA LEU A 248 6.90 -7.84 -4.41
C LEU A 248 6.66 -7.85 -5.92
N TRP A 249 5.40 -7.68 -6.33
CA TRP A 249 4.99 -7.74 -7.74
C TRP A 249 4.66 -6.38 -8.36
N GLU A 250 4.84 -5.29 -7.63
CA GLU A 250 4.57 -3.95 -8.15
C GLU A 250 5.63 -3.41 -9.10
N ASP A 251 5.29 -2.32 -9.79
CA ASP A 251 6.17 -1.69 -10.79
C ASP A 251 7.36 -0.95 -10.16
N ASP A 252 7.23 -0.49 -8.92
CA ASP A 252 8.30 0.21 -8.22
C ASP A 252 9.42 -0.75 -7.81
N ALA A 253 10.49 -0.75 -8.61
CA ALA A 253 11.67 -1.59 -8.38
C ALA A 253 12.34 -1.36 -7.01
N VAL A 254 12.33 -0.12 -6.50
CA VAL A 254 12.91 0.21 -5.19
C VAL A 254 12.02 -0.37 -4.09
N LEU A 255 10.70 -0.20 -4.19
CA LEU A 255 9.75 -0.75 -3.22
C LEU A 255 9.87 -2.28 -3.14
N ARG A 256 9.91 -2.98 -4.28
CA ARG A 256 10.10 -4.44 -4.30
C ARG A 256 11.38 -4.88 -3.61
N LEU A 257 12.51 -4.21 -3.88
CA LEU A 257 13.77 -4.53 -3.24
C LEU A 257 13.69 -4.31 -1.73
N ARG A 258 13.10 -3.20 -1.28
CA ARG A 258 12.87 -2.95 0.15
C ARG A 258 11.98 -4.01 0.79
N ALA A 259 10.98 -4.51 0.07
CA ALA A 259 10.12 -5.58 0.56
C ALA A 259 10.88 -6.92 0.70
N VAL A 260 11.76 -7.26 -0.25
CA VAL A 260 12.67 -8.42 -0.14
C VAL A 260 13.60 -8.28 1.07
N GLU A 261 14.25 -7.13 1.21
CA GLU A 261 15.13 -6.83 2.37
C GLU A 261 14.35 -6.92 3.69
N ALA A 262 13.12 -6.40 3.73
CA ALA A 262 12.28 -6.44 4.92
C ALA A 262 11.86 -7.87 5.29
N LEU A 263 11.45 -8.68 4.31
CA LEU A 263 11.11 -10.09 4.51
C LEU A 263 12.31 -10.89 5.04
N ALA A 264 13.51 -10.63 4.53
CA ALA A 264 14.74 -11.23 5.05
C ALA A 264 15.03 -10.79 6.49
N ALA A 265 14.87 -9.50 6.80
CA ALA A 265 15.11 -8.93 8.12
C ALA A 265 14.10 -9.41 9.19
N ILE A 266 12.87 -9.73 8.80
CA ILE A 266 11.85 -10.33 9.68
C ILE A 266 12.27 -11.73 10.14
N ARG A 267 13.04 -12.47 9.35
CA ARG A 267 13.58 -13.81 9.66
C ARG A 267 12.53 -14.86 10.06
N HIS A 268 11.31 -14.72 9.57
CA HIS A 268 10.23 -15.66 9.83
C HIS A 268 10.11 -16.69 8.68
N PRO A 269 9.87 -17.98 8.95
CA PRO A 269 9.76 -19.02 7.91
C PRO A 269 8.72 -18.71 6.81
N ASP A 270 7.62 -18.05 7.18
CA ASP A 270 6.56 -17.66 6.23
C ASP A 270 7.03 -16.65 5.16
N ALA A 271 8.18 -15.99 5.37
CA ALA A 271 8.78 -15.10 4.38
C ALA A 271 9.36 -15.87 3.17
N VAL A 272 9.69 -17.16 3.33
CA VAL A 272 10.30 -17.96 2.26
C VAL A 272 9.32 -18.12 1.08
N GLY A 273 8.09 -18.54 1.36
CA GLY A 273 7.09 -18.87 0.34
C GLY A 273 6.89 -17.76 -0.70
N PRO A 274 6.67 -16.49 -0.28
CA PRO A 274 6.57 -15.35 -1.19
C PRO A 274 7.82 -15.03 -2.00
N LEU A 275 9.02 -15.37 -1.50
CA LEU A 275 10.29 -15.06 -2.15
C LEU A 275 10.67 -16.07 -3.24
N VAL A 276 10.32 -17.36 -3.07
CA VAL A 276 10.72 -18.42 -4.04
C VAL A 276 10.32 -18.10 -5.49
N PRO A 277 9.08 -17.67 -5.79
CA PRO A 277 8.67 -17.35 -7.15
C PRO A 277 9.51 -16.26 -7.81
N LEU A 278 10.09 -15.34 -7.04
CA LEU A 278 10.87 -14.22 -7.56
C LEU A 278 12.24 -14.63 -8.10
N LEU A 279 12.75 -15.82 -7.77
CA LEU A 279 13.99 -16.35 -8.37
C LEU A 279 13.88 -16.48 -9.90
N GLY A 280 12.65 -16.62 -10.41
CA GLY A 280 12.34 -16.66 -11.83
C GLY A 280 11.95 -15.32 -12.47
N ASP A 281 11.90 -14.22 -11.72
CA ASP A 281 11.34 -12.96 -12.20
C ASP A 281 12.17 -12.32 -13.32
N ALA A 282 11.65 -12.29 -14.55
CA ALA A 282 12.38 -11.83 -15.74
C ALA A 282 12.26 -10.31 -16.02
N ARG A 283 11.68 -9.51 -15.12
CA ARG A 283 11.44 -8.07 -15.35
C ARG A 283 12.75 -7.28 -15.58
N LYS A 284 12.81 -6.54 -16.70
CA LYS A 284 14.04 -5.87 -17.22
C LYS A 284 14.58 -4.73 -16.36
N ALA A 285 13.74 -3.98 -15.63
CA ALA A 285 14.14 -2.74 -14.97
C ALA A 285 15.17 -2.90 -13.83
N ALA A 286 15.35 -4.12 -13.30
CA ALA A 286 16.35 -4.45 -12.27
C ALA A 286 16.77 -5.93 -12.25
N GLY A 287 16.50 -6.69 -13.32
CA GLY A 287 16.36 -8.16 -13.28
C GLY A 287 17.51 -8.94 -12.64
N LEU A 288 18.77 -8.56 -12.87
CA LEU A 288 19.93 -9.23 -12.25
C LEU A 288 20.06 -8.89 -10.76
N ARG A 289 20.11 -7.59 -10.42
CA ARG A 289 20.27 -7.13 -9.02
C ARG A 289 19.10 -7.57 -8.13
N PHE A 290 17.89 -7.64 -8.68
CA PHE A 290 16.71 -8.04 -7.93
C PHE A 290 16.72 -9.53 -7.61
N ARG A 291 17.00 -10.41 -8.59
CA ARG A 291 17.12 -11.86 -8.35
C ARG A 291 18.27 -12.19 -7.39
N ASP A 292 19.39 -11.49 -7.49
CA ASP A 292 20.52 -11.66 -6.56
C ASP A 292 20.12 -11.28 -5.13
N GLY A 293 19.36 -10.20 -4.96
CA GLY A 293 18.79 -9.80 -3.67
C GLY A 293 17.81 -10.84 -3.10
N VAL A 294 16.95 -11.43 -3.94
CA VAL A 294 16.03 -12.51 -3.54
C VAL A 294 16.80 -13.77 -3.14
N ALA A 295 17.81 -14.15 -3.92
CA ALA A 295 18.66 -15.30 -3.64
C ALA A 295 19.39 -15.12 -2.30
N GLU A 296 19.89 -13.91 -2.03
CA GLU A 296 20.54 -13.59 -0.77
C GLU A 296 19.56 -13.62 0.41
N ALA A 297 18.37 -13.03 0.26
CA ALA A 297 17.31 -13.10 1.26
C ALA A 297 16.96 -14.55 1.63
N LEU A 298 16.79 -15.42 0.63
CA LEU A 298 16.52 -16.84 0.84
C LEU A 298 17.68 -17.55 1.56
N ARG A 299 18.94 -17.25 1.22
CA ARG A 299 20.10 -17.79 1.96
C ARG A 299 20.10 -17.37 3.43
N GLN A 300 19.76 -16.11 3.72
CA GLN A 300 19.67 -15.60 5.10
C GLN A 300 18.55 -16.27 5.90
N LEU A 301 17.51 -16.76 5.22
CA LEU A 301 16.41 -17.55 5.79
C LEU A 301 16.74 -19.05 5.89
N GLY A 302 17.94 -19.49 5.47
CA GLY A 302 18.36 -20.89 5.52
C GLY A 302 18.08 -21.68 4.24
N GLU A 303 17.52 -21.06 3.20
CA GLU A 303 17.05 -21.70 1.97
C GLU A 303 18.10 -21.69 0.86
N GLY A 304 19.37 -21.91 1.23
CA GLY A 304 20.50 -21.90 0.28
C GLY A 304 20.43 -23.01 -0.76
N GLU A 305 20.06 -24.22 -0.36
CA GLU A 305 19.89 -25.36 -1.28
C GLU A 305 18.75 -25.13 -2.28
N LEU A 306 17.68 -24.46 -1.85
CA LEU A 306 16.57 -24.08 -2.73
C LEU A 306 17.04 -23.12 -3.83
N VAL A 307 17.83 -22.10 -3.46
CA VAL A 307 18.43 -21.14 -4.41
C VAL A 307 19.32 -21.86 -5.42
N VAL A 308 20.17 -22.77 -4.97
CA VAL A 308 21.06 -23.57 -5.85
C VAL A 308 20.23 -24.47 -6.77
N THR A 309 19.17 -25.09 -6.27
CA THR A 309 18.30 -26.00 -7.03
C THR A 309 17.57 -25.26 -8.14
N VAL A 310 16.94 -24.13 -7.84
CA VAL A 310 16.22 -23.31 -8.85
C VAL A 310 17.20 -22.68 -9.83
N GLY A 311 18.34 -22.14 -9.36
CA GLY A 311 19.37 -21.56 -10.20
C GLY A 311 19.95 -22.56 -11.21
N ALA A 312 20.26 -23.78 -10.76
CA ALA A 312 20.72 -24.87 -11.63
C ALA A 312 19.67 -25.21 -12.70
N ALA A 313 18.40 -25.32 -12.32
CA ALA A 313 17.31 -25.61 -13.25
C ALA A 313 17.15 -24.51 -14.31
N LEU A 314 17.27 -23.24 -13.94
CA LEU A 314 17.25 -22.11 -14.88
C LEU A 314 18.48 -22.05 -15.79
N GLY A 315 19.60 -22.63 -15.35
CA GLY A 315 20.83 -22.85 -16.12
C GLY A 315 20.81 -24.10 -17.01
N GLY A 316 19.78 -24.95 -16.92
CA GLY A 316 19.62 -26.17 -17.72
C GLY A 316 20.01 -27.47 -17.02
N ASP A 317 20.45 -27.43 -15.77
CA ASP A 317 20.68 -28.63 -14.95
C ASP A 317 19.47 -28.93 -14.07
N PHE A 318 18.75 -29.99 -14.42
CA PHE A 318 17.53 -30.42 -13.74
C PHE A 318 17.76 -31.52 -12.70
N GLY A 319 19.01 -31.95 -12.47
CA GLY A 319 19.33 -33.10 -11.62
C GLY A 319 18.82 -32.93 -10.19
N ARG A 320 19.15 -31.80 -9.56
CA ARG A 320 18.73 -31.46 -8.20
C ARG A 320 17.21 -31.37 -8.04
N LEU A 321 16.55 -30.81 -9.05
CA LEU A 321 15.11 -30.58 -9.01
C LEU A 321 14.29 -31.88 -9.02
N LYS A 322 14.81 -32.97 -9.61
CA LYS A 322 14.12 -34.27 -9.66
C LYS A 322 13.96 -34.94 -8.29
N VAL A 323 14.93 -34.72 -7.41
CA VAL A 323 15.00 -35.34 -6.09
C VAL A 323 14.57 -34.37 -4.98
N TYR A 324 14.15 -33.17 -5.34
CA TYR A 324 13.67 -32.18 -4.39
C TYR A 324 12.31 -32.60 -3.83
N ASP A 325 12.26 -32.79 -2.52
CA ASP A 325 11.07 -33.17 -1.73
C ASP A 325 10.67 -32.08 -0.71
N GLY A 326 11.32 -30.92 -0.75
CA GLY A 326 11.06 -29.82 0.18
C GLY A 326 9.68 -29.15 0.02
N PRO A 327 9.27 -28.32 1.00
CA PRO A 327 7.89 -27.82 1.08
C PRO A 327 7.54 -26.79 0.00
N TYR A 328 8.53 -26.18 -0.65
CA TYR A 328 8.34 -25.07 -1.61
C TYR A 328 8.07 -25.48 -3.07
N ARG A 329 7.57 -26.70 -3.33
CA ARG A 329 7.32 -27.18 -4.69
C ARG A 329 6.45 -26.22 -5.53
N ALA A 330 5.38 -25.70 -4.95
CA ALA A 330 4.51 -24.73 -5.62
C ALA A 330 5.27 -23.42 -5.98
N GLY A 331 6.10 -22.93 -5.07
CA GLY A 331 6.94 -21.75 -5.28
C GLY A 331 7.97 -21.95 -6.39
N ILE A 332 8.60 -23.12 -6.47
CA ILE A 332 9.52 -23.46 -7.55
C ILE A 332 8.82 -23.49 -8.90
N ILE A 333 7.62 -24.08 -8.97
CA ILE A 333 6.83 -24.12 -10.20
C ILE A 333 6.47 -22.71 -10.66
N ALA A 334 6.06 -21.84 -9.73
CA ALA A 334 5.82 -20.43 -10.02
C ALA A 334 7.09 -19.74 -10.53
N ALA A 335 8.25 -19.95 -9.89
CA ALA A 335 9.53 -19.40 -10.34
C ALA A 335 9.86 -19.81 -11.78
N LEU A 336 9.76 -21.11 -12.09
CA LEU A 336 9.96 -21.60 -13.46
C LEU A 336 8.94 -20.98 -14.42
N GLY A 337 7.68 -20.84 -14.01
CA GLY A 337 6.63 -20.18 -14.78
C GLY A 337 6.91 -18.71 -15.11
N HIS A 338 7.49 -17.94 -14.18
CA HIS A 338 7.92 -16.56 -14.41
C HIS A 338 9.15 -16.48 -15.33
N ALA A 339 10.04 -17.46 -15.26
CA ALA A 339 11.24 -17.50 -16.09
C ALA A 339 10.96 -17.82 -17.57
N LEU A 340 9.75 -18.28 -17.92
CA LEU A 340 9.34 -18.61 -19.29
C LEU A 340 9.47 -17.43 -20.27
N GLU A 341 9.29 -16.20 -19.79
CA GLU A 341 9.35 -14.98 -20.60
C GLU A 341 10.77 -14.36 -20.63
N GLY A 342 11.74 -14.98 -19.95
CA GLY A 342 13.12 -14.52 -19.87
C GLY A 342 14.10 -15.34 -20.71
N SER A 343 15.40 -15.03 -20.58
CA SER A 343 16.48 -15.75 -21.26
C SER A 343 16.56 -17.25 -20.92
N SER A 344 16.05 -17.66 -19.76
CA SER A 344 16.00 -19.06 -19.31
C SER A 344 14.73 -19.81 -19.74
N GLY A 345 13.89 -19.24 -20.60
CA GLY A 345 12.55 -19.76 -20.86
C GLY A 345 12.52 -21.22 -21.34
N ALA A 346 13.42 -21.60 -22.26
CA ALA A 346 13.54 -22.98 -22.73
C ALA A 346 13.92 -23.96 -21.60
N HIS A 347 14.86 -23.58 -20.73
CA HIS A 347 15.25 -24.40 -19.58
C HIS A 347 14.10 -24.52 -18.58
N ALA A 348 13.40 -23.43 -18.30
CA ALA A 348 12.27 -23.43 -17.38
C ALA A 348 11.12 -24.34 -17.86
N ALA A 349 10.78 -24.28 -19.15
CA ALA A 349 9.79 -25.18 -19.75
C ALA A 349 10.19 -26.66 -19.63
N ASN A 350 11.46 -26.97 -19.90
CA ASN A 350 12.01 -28.33 -19.75
C ASN A 350 11.98 -28.79 -18.29
N ALA A 351 12.36 -27.92 -17.34
CA ALA A 351 12.31 -28.21 -15.92
C ALA A 351 10.89 -28.56 -15.46
N LEU A 352 9.89 -27.74 -15.82
CA LEU A 352 8.48 -27.98 -15.51
C LEU A 352 7.98 -29.35 -16.01
N ALA A 353 8.35 -29.71 -17.24
CA ALA A 353 8.04 -31.02 -17.80
C ALA A 353 8.72 -32.16 -17.03
N LYS A 354 9.98 -31.98 -16.61
CA LYS A 354 10.76 -32.98 -15.87
C LYS A 354 10.21 -33.26 -14.47
N ILE A 355 9.66 -32.26 -13.79
CA ILE A 355 9.03 -32.44 -12.46
C ILE A 355 7.54 -32.76 -12.52
N HIS A 356 7.01 -33.03 -13.72
CA HIS A 356 5.61 -33.33 -13.94
C HIS A 356 4.67 -32.27 -13.36
N ALA A 357 5.01 -30.98 -13.51
CA ALA A 357 4.22 -29.85 -13.03
C ALA A 357 2.98 -29.61 -13.89
N VAL A 358 1.97 -30.49 -13.78
CA VAL A 358 0.70 -30.41 -14.51
C VAL A 358 -0.01 -29.08 -14.22
N GLU A 359 0.11 -28.55 -13.01
CA GLU A 359 -0.42 -27.25 -12.59
C GLU A 359 0.16 -26.06 -13.36
N ALA A 360 1.30 -26.22 -14.05
CA ALA A 360 1.91 -25.16 -14.85
C ALA A 360 1.29 -25.02 -16.25
N LEU A 361 0.40 -25.95 -16.66
CA LEU A 361 -0.23 -25.94 -17.98
C LEU A 361 -0.92 -24.61 -18.34
N PRO A 362 -1.70 -23.95 -17.46
CA PRO A 362 -2.31 -22.66 -17.78
C PRO A 362 -1.28 -21.60 -18.17
N ARG A 363 -0.20 -21.48 -17.39
CA ARG A 363 0.88 -20.51 -17.62
C ARG A 363 1.68 -20.84 -18.89
N LEU A 364 2.00 -22.11 -19.13
CA LEU A 364 2.67 -22.54 -20.36
C LEU A 364 1.84 -22.22 -21.61
N ARG A 365 0.52 -22.43 -21.56
CA ARG A 365 -0.41 -22.09 -22.65
C ARG A 365 -0.53 -20.59 -22.87
N GLU A 366 -0.53 -19.82 -21.79
CA GLU A 366 -0.51 -18.36 -21.86
C GLU A 366 0.73 -17.86 -22.60
N VAL A 367 1.92 -18.25 -22.14
CA VAL A 367 3.19 -17.83 -22.74
C VAL A 367 3.34 -18.35 -24.18
N ARG A 368 2.88 -19.56 -24.49
CA ARG A 368 2.84 -20.08 -25.87
C ARG A 368 2.21 -19.09 -26.85
N ARG A 369 1.13 -18.41 -26.47
CA ARG A 369 0.40 -17.52 -27.40
C ARG A 369 1.21 -16.31 -27.84
N SER A 370 2.20 -15.90 -27.05
CA SER A 370 3.07 -14.75 -27.35
C SER A 370 4.39 -15.13 -28.00
N LEU A 371 4.74 -16.42 -28.07
CA LEU A 371 6.00 -16.89 -28.63
C LEU A 371 5.88 -17.34 -30.10
N GLY A 372 6.88 -17.01 -30.90
CA GLY A 372 6.96 -17.44 -32.29
C GLY A 372 7.21 -18.95 -32.44
N ALA A 373 6.66 -19.57 -33.49
CA ALA A 373 6.79 -21.01 -33.72
C ALA A 373 8.23 -21.50 -33.93
N ARG A 374 9.14 -20.60 -34.36
CA ARG A 374 10.57 -20.89 -34.58
C ARG A 374 11.48 -20.48 -33.41
N ASP A 375 10.91 -19.88 -32.36
CA ASP A 375 11.66 -19.56 -31.15
C ASP A 375 11.96 -20.84 -30.35
N ALA A 376 13.19 -20.99 -29.85
CA ALA A 376 13.62 -22.15 -29.09
C ALA A 376 12.84 -22.29 -27.77
N THR A 377 12.54 -21.17 -27.10
CA THR A 377 11.67 -21.15 -25.92
C THR A 377 10.26 -21.57 -26.32
N GLY A 378 9.77 -21.04 -27.44
CA GLY A 378 8.60 -21.54 -28.15
C GLY A 378 8.64 -23.07 -28.28
N GLN A 379 9.59 -23.69 -28.94
CA GLN A 379 9.57 -25.16 -29.12
C GLN A 379 9.57 -25.93 -27.79
N ALA A 380 10.39 -25.50 -26.82
CA ALA A 380 10.47 -26.13 -25.50
C ALA A 380 9.14 -26.07 -24.73
N VAL A 381 8.45 -24.93 -24.72
CA VAL A 381 7.13 -24.79 -24.09
C VAL A 381 6.11 -25.75 -24.73
N SER A 382 6.26 -26.11 -26.01
CA SER A 382 5.24 -26.89 -26.76
C SER A 382 5.41 -28.35 -26.41
N ALA A 383 6.68 -28.79 -26.42
CA ALA A 383 7.06 -30.10 -25.93
C ALA A 383 6.66 -30.29 -24.46
N ALA A 384 6.82 -29.26 -23.62
CA ALA A 384 6.42 -29.31 -22.21
C ALA A 384 4.90 -29.48 -22.05
N ILE A 385 4.09 -28.70 -22.78
CA ILE A 385 2.62 -28.82 -22.78
C ILE A 385 2.22 -30.25 -23.15
N GLY A 386 2.71 -30.79 -24.28
CA GLY A 386 2.34 -32.13 -24.73
C GLY A 386 2.70 -33.22 -23.71
N LYS A 387 3.88 -33.14 -23.08
CA LYS A 387 4.29 -34.10 -22.03
C LYS A 387 3.40 -34.03 -20.80
N LEU A 388 3.04 -32.82 -20.37
CA LEU A 388 2.22 -32.60 -19.17
C LEU A 388 0.76 -32.96 -19.40
N GLU A 389 0.22 -32.73 -20.60
CA GLU A 389 -1.13 -33.17 -20.98
C GLU A 389 -1.22 -34.70 -21.04
N ALA A 390 -0.24 -35.37 -21.65
CA ALA A 390 -0.17 -36.82 -21.64
C ALA A 390 -0.10 -37.37 -20.21
N ARG A 391 0.64 -36.71 -19.31
CA ARG A 391 0.70 -37.07 -17.89
C ARG A 391 -0.63 -36.85 -17.17
N ALA A 392 -1.32 -35.74 -17.43
CA ALA A 392 -2.61 -35.41 -16.84
C ALA A 392 -3.73 -36.36 -17.27
N ALA A 393 -3.61 -36.94 -18.48
CA ALA A 393 -4.55 -37.92 -19.03
C ALA A 393 -4.35 -39.34 -18.49
N LEU A 394 -3.24 -39.63 -17.79
CA LEU A 394 -3.06 -40.93 -17.15
C LEU A 394 -4.07 -41.11 -16.02
N PRO A 395 -4.70 -42.29 -15.87
CA PRO A 395 -5.56 -42.57 -14.74
C PRO A 395 -4.77 -42.33 -13.45
N ARG A 396 -5.34 -41.55 -12.51
CA ARG A 396 -4.79 -41.48 -11.15
C ARG A 396 -4.72 -42.92 -10.64
N ALA A 397 -3.56 -43.34 -10.15
CA ALA A 397 -3.46 -44.61 -9.45
C ALA A 397 -4.64 -44.64 -8.47
N ALA A 398 -5.48 -45.67 -8.58
CA ALA A 398 -6.58 -45.86 -7.67
C ALA A 398 -6.03 -45.64 -6.26
N ALA A 399 -6.62 -44.69 -5.52
CA ALA A 399 -6.38 -44.60 -4.08
C ALA A 399 -6.46 -46.03 -3.59
N ALA A 400 -5.36 -46.52 -2.99
CA ALA A 400 -5.21 -47.91 -2.59
C ALA A 400 -6.56 -48.38 -2.04
N ALA A 401 -7.25 -49.19 -2.85
CA ALA A 401 -8.52 -49.74 -2.44
C ALA A 401 -8.24 -50.42 -1.10
N ASP A 402 -9.05 -50.10 -0.10
CA ASP A 402 -9.07 -50.81 1.16
C ASP A 402 -8.86 -52.29 0.86
N VAL A 403 -7.71 -52.81 1.26
CA VAL A 403 -7.50 -54.25 1.27
C VAL A 403 -8.52 -54.75 2.28
N GLU A 404 -9.63 -55.26 1.76
CA GLU A 404 -10.65 -55.96 2.50
C GLU A 404 -9.96 -57.16 3.14
N VAL A 405 -9.52 -56.99 4.40
CA VAL A 405 -8.98 -58.08 5.20
C VAL A 405 -10.17 -58.89 5.70
N ASP A 406 -10.62 -59.84 4.88
CA ASP A 406 -11.54 -60.91 5.28
C ASP A 406 -11.26 -62.10 4.34
N THR A 407 -10.91 -63.31 4.73
CA THR A 407 -11.35 -64.15 5.85
C THR A 407 -10.32 -65.27 6.05
N LEU A 408 -9.78 -65.44 7.25
CA LEU A 408 -9.35 -66.76 7.72
C LEU A 408 -9.85 -66.92 9.16
N PRO A 409 -10.57 -68.01 9.49
CA PRO A 409 -11.24 -68.15 10.78
C PRO A 409 -10.23 -68.34 11.91
N ARG A 410 -10.33 -67.50 12.96
CA ARG A 410 -9.69 -67.77 14.25
C ARG A 410 -10.56 -68.74 15.06
N SER A 411 -10.00 -69.91 15.38
CA SER A 411 -10.61 -70.89 16.28
C SER A 411 -10.41 -70.46 17.75
N ALA A 412 -11.54 -70.28 18.44
CA ALA A 412 -11.82 -70.26 19.89
C ALA A 412 -10.66 -70.12 20.91
N GLN A 413 -10.66 -69.00 21.64
CA GLN A 413 -10.12 -68.92 23.01
C GLN A 413 -11.23 -69.28 24.01
N ALA A 414 -10.90 -70.14 24.98
CA ALA A 414 -11.76 -70.54 26.10
C ALA A 414 -12.07 -69.35 27.04
N PRO A 415 -13.24 -69.31 27.68
CA PRO A 415 -13.57 -68.25 28.63
C PRO A 415 -12.76 -68.41 29.93
N GLY A 416 -12.09 -67.34 30.34
CA GLY A 416 -11.50 -67.21 31.68
C GLY A 416 -12.59 -67.04 32.75
N PRO A 417 -12.31 -67.35 34.03
CA PRO A 417 -13.32 -67.37 35.07
C PRO A 417 -13.75 -65.96 35.48
N ASP A 418 -15.06 -65.84 35.71
CA ASP A 418 -15.81 -64.65 36.10
C ASP A 418 -15.57 -64.32 37.60
N PRO A 419 -15.12 -63.10 37.98
CA PRO A 419 -14.98 -62.73 39.38
C PRO A 419 -16.24 -61.99 39.84
N GLY A 420 -17.24 -62.70 40.36
CA GLY A 420 -18.41 -61.99 40.87
C GLY A 420 -19.61 -62.81 41.34
N THR A 421 -19.43 -63.79 42.22
CA THR A 421 -20.48 -64.14 43.21
C THR A 421 -19.88 -64.90 44.39
N LEU A 422 -19.84 -64.24 45.55
CA LEU A 422 -19.65 -64.83 46.88
C LEU A 422 -20.89 -65.68 47.26
N PRO A 423 -20.75 -66.67 48.16
CA PRO A 423 -20.78 -66.39 49.61
C PRO A 423 -19.46 -66.65 50.35
#